data_AF-A0A5A7RWB2-F1
#
_entry.id   AF-A0A5A7RWB2-F1
#
_cell.length_a   1.000
_cell.length_b   1.000
_cell.length_c   1.000
_cell.angle_alpha   90.00
_cell.angle_beta   90.00
_cell.angle_gamma   90.00
#
_symmetry.space_group_name_H-M   'P 1'
#
loop_
_entity.id
_entity.type
_entity.pdbx_description
1 polymer ?
#
loop_
_entity_poly.entity_id
_entity_poly.type
_entity_poly.pdbx_seq_one_letter_code
_entity_poly.pdbx_strand_id
1 'polypeptide(L)'
;MNSENKEKITFPEPDRILTEKPSLKKYLKYLTFFGPGAIIASVTIGQGQLILGPQIGAWAKFNLLWLITLNIASYIITYVGCRFTLLSGMDLMDVFAEKTKGLLNMIFIVIILIFVPLFAAAIITTIGKSMEWIVGRGHYLLWGIIFGLLAVILVIAG
;
A
#
# COMPACT_ATOMS: atom_id res chain seq x y z
N MET A 1 -37.02 8.32 30.08
CA MET A 1 -35.74 7.97 30.74
C MET A 1 -35.27 6.68 30.09
N ASN A 2 -34.19 6.58 29.33
CA ASN A 2 -32.92 7.31 29.40
C ASN A 2 -32.45 7.74 28.00
N SER A 3 -32.00 8.98 27.93
CA SER A 3 -31.13 9.50 26.88
C SER A 3 -29.79 8.76 26.93
N GLU A 4 -29.64 7.75 26.07
CA GLU A 4 -28.37 7.05 25.92
C GLU A 4 -27.30 8.02 25.45
N ASN A 5 -26.24 8.03 26.23
CA ASN A 5 -25.05 8.85 26.14
C ASN A 5 -24.43 8.68 24.75
N LYS A 6 -24.68 9.63 23.83
CA LYS A 6 -23.90 9.76 22.59
C LYS A 6 -22.47 10.05 23.01
N GLU A 7 -21.63 9.02 23.08
CA GLU A 7 -20.18 9.20 23.21
C GLU A 7 -19.75 10.24 22.18
N LYS A 8 -19.35 11.41 22.67
CA LYS A 8 -18.85 12.48 21.81
C LYS A 8 -17.59 11.94 21.16
N ILE A 9 -17.68 11.61 19.88
CA ILE A 9 -16.52 11.29 19.04
C ILE A 9 -15.58 12.50 19.15
N THR A 10 -14.50 12.32 19.89
CA THR A 10 -13.47 13.34 20.11
C THR A 10 -12.45 13.17 19.00
N PHE A 11 -12.46 14.10 18.05
CA PHE A 11 -11.44 14.12 17.01
C PHE A 11 -10.13 14.62 17.61
N PRO A 12 -8.99 14.01 17.25
CA PRO A 12 -7.69 14.54 17.65
C PRO A 12 -7.53 15.97 17.11
N GLU A 13 -6.96 16.84 17.93
CA GLU A 13 -6.63 18.19 17.48
C GLU A 13 -5.61 18.11 16.34
N PRO A 14 -5.77 18.90 15.27
CA PRO A 14 -4.85 18.87 14.14
C PRO A 14 -3.46 19.29 14.59
N ASP A 15 -2.44 18.61 14.07
CA ASP A 15 -1.05 18.91 14.39
C ASP A 15 -0.73 20.40 14.13
N ARG A 16 0.13 21.00 14.95
CA ARG A 16 0.47 22.43 14.91
C ARG A 16 0.98 22.87 13.53
N ILE A 17 1.60 21.94 12.81
CA ILE A 17 2.11 22.17 11.45
C ILE A 17 0.96 22.46 10.47
N LEU A 18 -0.22 21.87 10.68
CA LEU A 18 -1.41 22.09 9.83
C LEU A 18 -2.03 23.47 10.06
N THR A 19 -1.94 24.00 11.29
CA THR A 19 -2.51 25.30 11.69
C THR A 19 -1.58 26.51 11.46
N GLU A 20 -0.29 26.28 11.19
CA GLU A 20 0.67 27.33 10.81
C GLU A 20 0.26 28.05 9.49
N LYS A 21 0.59 29.34 9.34
CA LYS A 21 0.37 30.06 8.07
C LYS A 21 1.21 29.45 6.93
N PRO A 22 0.75 29.51 5.66
CA PRO A 22 1.50 29.00 4.53
C PRO A 22 2.88 29.68 4.45
N SER A 23 3.94 28.89 4.56
CA SER A 23 5.34 29.34 4.50
C SER A 23 6.20 28.22 3.92
N LEU A 24 7.36 28.55 3.34
CA LEU A 24 8.29 27.53 2.82
C LEU A 24 8.72 26.53 3.90
N LYS A 25 8.90 27.01 5.15
CA LYS A 25 9.20 26.14 6.30
C LYS A 25 8.06 25.16 6.60
N LYS A 26 6.80 25.59 6.47
CA LYS A 26 5.63 24.71 6.63
C LYS A 26 5.61 23.60 5.58
N TYR A 27 5.89 23.92 4.31
CA TYR A 27 5.95 22.90 3.25
C TYR A 27 7.10 21.91 3.44
N LEU A 28 8.27 22.36 3.91
CA LEU A 28 9.37 21.47 4.28
C LEU A 28 8.98 20.54 5.43
N LYS A 29 8.25 21.04 6.43
CA LYS A 29 7.71 20.20 7.50
C LYS A 29 6.70 19.18 6.99
N TYR A 30 5.98 19.40 5.89
CA TYR A 30 5.08 18.36 5.35
C TYR A 30 5.83 17.11 4.88
N LEU A 31 7.12 17.21 4.55
CA LEU A 31 7.93 16.04 4.22
C LEU A 31 8.09 15.08 5.39
N THR A 32 7.95 15.54 6.65
CA THR A 32 7.99 14.64 7.81
C THR A 32 6.77 13.71 7.88
N PHE A 33 5.66 14.11 7.26
CA PHE A 33 4.43 13.30 7.18
C PHE A 33 4.32 12.49 5.88
N PHE A 34 5.29 12.61 4.98
CA PHE A 34 5.26 11.98 3.66
C PHE A 34 5.39 10.45 3.73
N GLY A 35 6.10 9.93 4.74
CA GLY A 35 6.44 8.50 4.85
C GLY A 35 5.26 7.54 4.67
N PRO A 36 4.21 7.60 5.50
CA PRO A 36 3.04 6.72 5.36
C PRO A 36 2.36 6.84 4.00
N GLY A 37 2.21 8.06 3.48
CA GLY A 37 1.63 8.31 2.16
C GLY A 37 2.45 7.71 1.02
N ALA A 38 3.78 7.80 1.10
CA ALA A 38 4.70 7.22 0.13
C ALA A 38 4.63 5.69 0.11
N ILE A 39 4.57 5.06 1.29
CA ILE A 39 4.41 3.61 1.43
C ILE A 39 3.11 3.18 0.76
N ILE A 40 1.99 3.82 1.12
CA ILE A 40 0.68 3.51 0.54
C ILE A 40 0.68 3.67 -0.98
N ALA A 41 1.21 4.79 -1.50
CA ALA A 41 1.31 5.02 -2.93
C ALA A 41 2.15 3.95 -3.63
N SER A 42 3.26 3.52 -3.02
CA SER A 42 4.12 2.48 -3.57
C SER A 42 3.39 1.13 -3.71
N VAL A 43 2.55 0.75 -2.75
CA VAL A 43 1.82 -0.53 -2.76
C VAL A 43 0.71 -0.54 -3.82
N THR A 44 0.18 0.62 -4.20
CA THR A 44 -0.81 0.71 -5.29
C THR A 44 -0.20 0.43 -6.67
N ILE A 45 1.11 0.52 -6.81
CA ILE A 45 1.83 0.20 -8.05
C ILE A 45 2.31 -1.25 -8.01
N GLY A 46 1.57 -2.14 -8.66
CA GLY A 46 1.87 -3.57 -8.70
C GLY A 46 2.80 -3.99 -9.85
N GLN A 47 3.38 -5.21 -9.74
CA GLN A 47 4.20 -5.82 -10.80
C GLN A 47 3.46 -5.85 -12.16
N GLY A 48 2.15 -6.14 -12.15
CA GLY A 48 1.35 -6.19 -13.37
C GLY A 48 1.39 -4.88 -14.18
N GLN A 49 1.43 -3.74 -13.51
CA GLN A 49 1.53 -2.44 -14.19
C GLN A 49 2.92 -2.18 -14.77
N LEU A 50 3.97 -2.75 -14.17
CA LEU A 50 5.35 -2.64 -14.67
C LEU A 50 5.56 -3.44 -15.97
N ILE A 51 4.82 -4.55 -16.16
CA ILE A 51 4.93 -5.38 -17.37
C ILE A 51 3.90 -4.95 -18.42
N LEU A 52 2.63 -4.84 -18.02
CA LEU A 52 1.54 -4.50 -18.94
C LEU A 52 1.64 -3.05 -19.41
N GLY A 53 2.13 -2.13 -18.58
CA GLY A 53 2.27 -0.72 -18.94
C GLY A 53 3.13 -0.52 -20.20
N PRO A 54 4.39 -0.99 -20.21
CA PRO A 54 5.23 -0.95 -21.40
C PRO A 54 4.68 -1.74 -22.59
N GLN A 55 4.05 -2.90 -22.37
CA GLN A 55 3.46 -3.70 -23.45
C GLN A 55 2.30 -2.96 -24.14
N ILE A 56 1.38 -2.40 -23.35
CA ILE A 56 0.26 -1.59 -23.84
C ILE A 56 0.78 -0.31 -24.50
N GLY A 57 1.80 0.32 -23.93
CA GLY A 57 2.46 1.50 -24.51
C GLY A 57 3.16 1.20 -25.85
N ALA A 58 3.80 0.04 -26.00
CA ALA A 58 4.41 -0.38 -27.25
C ALA A 58 3.35 -0.64 -28.34
N TRP A 59 2.20 -1.21 -27.94
CA TRP A 59 1.09 -1.51 -28.86
C TRP A 59 0.27 -0.27 -29.25
N ALA A 60 -0.16 0.52 -28.26
CA ALA A 60 -1.05 1.68 -28.46
C ALA A 60 -0.32 3.01 -28.60
N LYS A 61 1.02 3.05 -28.47
CA LYS A 61 1.83 4.26 -28.44
C LYS A 61 1.30 5.22 -27.36
N PHE A 62 0.93 6.44 -27.74
CA PHE A 62 0.43 7.47 -26.82
C PHE A 62 -1.10 7.53 -26.72
N ASN A 63 -1.84 6.68 -27.46
CA ASN A 63 -3.29 6.78 -27.55
C ASN A 63 -4.01 6.43 -26.24
N LEU A 64 -3.35 5.69 -25.35
CA LEU A 64 -3.91 5.24 -24.06
C LEU A 64 -3.32 5.97 -22.85
N LEU A 65 -2.49 7.00 -23.06
CA LEU A 65 -1.85 7.72 -21.95
C LEU A 65 -2.86 8.35 -20.98
N TRP A 66 -4.00 8.79 -21.51
CA TRP A 66 -5.10 9.37 -20.72
C TRP A 66 -5.73 8.38 -19.74
N LEU A 67 -5.59 7.06 -19.93
CA LEU A 67 -6.10 6.08 -18.96
C LEU A 67 -5.37 6.14 -17.61
N ILE A 68 -4.12 6.64 -17.59
CA ILE A 68 -3.36 6.83 -16.36
C ILE A 68 -4.04 7.85 -15.44
N THR A 69 -4.69 8.88 -16.01
CA THR A 69 -5.38 9.92 -15.23
C THR A 69 -6.73 9.45 -14.70
N LEU A 70 -7.31 8.40 -15.27
CA LEU A 70 -8.61 7.86 -14.87
C LEU A 70 -8.55 6.90 -13.66
N ASN A 71 -7.39 6.66 -13.06
CA ASN A 71 -7.26 5.72 -11.95
C ASN A 71 -7.80 6.27 -10.60
N ILE A 72 -9.05 6.75 -10.61
CA ILE A 72 -9.74 7.34 -9.47
C ILE A 72 -10.17 6.23 -8.48
N ALA A 73 -10.49 5.05 -8.99
CA ALA A 73 -10.97 3.94 -8.15
C ALA A 73 -9.95 3.52 -7.09
N SER A 74 -8.67 3.34 -7.45
CA SER A 74 -7.62 2.98 -6.50
C SER A 74 -7.40 4.08 -5.46
N TYR A 75 -7.51 5.35 -5.86
CA TYR A 75 -7.45 6.48 -4.94
C TYR A 75 -8.60 6.43 -3.92
N ILE A 76 -9.84 6.21 -4.37
CA ILE A 76 -11.00 6.14 -3.47
C ILE A 76 -10.84 4.98 -2.47
N ILE A 77 -10.51 3.78 -2.96
CA ILE A 77 -10.35 2.60 -2.10
C ILE A 77 -9.25 2.84 -1.06
N THR A 78 -8.11 3.37 -1.49
CA THR A 78 -6.97 3.67 -0.63
C THR A 78 -7.30 4.74 0.40
N TYR A 79 -7.95 5.83 -0.03
CA TYR A 79 -8.35 6.94 0.85
C TYR A 79 -9.35 6.46 1.92
N VAL A 80 -10.38 5.72 1.51
CA VAL A 80 -11.39 5.18 2.42
C VAL A 80 -10.76 4.18 3.40
N GLY A 81 -9.91 3.27 2.92
CA GLY A 81 -9.21 2.30 3.77
C GLY A 81 -8.30 2.95 4.81
N CYS A 82 -7.50 3.94 4.39
CA CYS A 82 -6.63 4.69 5.30
C CYS A 82 -7.44 5.50 6.31
N ARG A 83 -8.47 6.21 5.85
CA ARG A 83 -9.33 6.98 6.74
C ARG A 83 -10.08 6.11 7.73
N PHE A 84 -10.53 4.92 7.30
CA PHE A 84 -11.12 3.93 8.18
C PHE A 84 -10.13 3.53 9.27
N THR A 85 -8.94 3.06 8.88
CA THR A 85 -7.89 2.60 9.81
C THR A 85 -7.48 3.69 10.81
N LEU A 86 -7.35 4.95 10.36
CA LEU A 86 -7.00 6.08 11.21
C LEU A 86 -8.09 6.44 12.24
N LEU A 87 -9.37 6.21 11.91
CA LEU A 87 -10.49 6.53 12.78
C LEU A 87 -10.87 5.38 13.72
N SER A 88 -10.81 4.13 13.24
CA SER A 88 -11.20 2.94 13.99
C SER A 88 -10.05 2.33 14.79
N GLY A 89 -8.80 2.58 14.39
CA GLY A 89 -7.63 1.86 14.90
C GLY A 89 -7.58 0.38 14.48
N MET A 90 -8.55 -0.08 13.69
CA MET A 90 -8.64 -1.45 13.18
C MET A 90 -8.30 -1.47 11.70
N ASP A 91 -7.57 -2.50 11.27
CA ASP A 91 -7.37 -2.71 9.85
C ASP A 91 -8.61 -3.38 9.22
N LEU A 92 -8.62 -3.47 7.88
CA LEU A 92 -9.76 -4.07 7.18
C LEU A 92 -9.90 -5.58 7.47
N MET A 93 -8.79 -6.28 7.76
CA MET A 93 -8.80 -7.69 8.12
C MET A 93 -9.43 -7.94 9.47
N ASP A 94 -9.13 -7.11 10.47
CA ASP A 94 -9.71 -7.18 11.80
C ASP A 94 -11.23 -7.11 11.71
N VAL A 95 -11.75 -6.19 10.89
CA VAL A 95 -13.19 -6.07 10.64
C VAL A 95 -13.76 -7.33 10.03
N PHE A 96 -13.10 -7.88 9.00
CA PHE A 96 -13.57 -9.11 8.37
C PHE A 96 -13.53 -10.29 9.33
N ALA A 97 -12.47 -10.43 10.14
CA ALA A 97 -12.32 -11.50 11.11
C ALA A 97 -13.36 -11.40 12.25
N GLU A 98 -13.68 -10.19 12.71
CA GLU A 98 -14.59 -9.99 13.83
C GLU A 98 -16.06 -10.05 13.41
N LYS A 99 -16.42 -9.41 12.29
CA LYS A 99 -17.81 -9.34 11.80
C LYS A 99 -18.23 -10.57 11.02
N THR A 100 -17.31 -11.17 10.29
CA THR A 100 -17.60 -12.32 9.45
C THR A 100 -17.23 -13.56 10.25
N LYS A 101 -18.20 -14.23 10.84
CA LYS A 101 -17.98 -15.52 11.53
C LYS A 101 -18.51 -16.65 10.67
N GLY A 102 -17.75 -17.75 10.59
CA GLY A 102 -18.13 -18.95 9.83
C GLY A 102 -17.43 -19.08 8.47
N LEU A 103 -18.14 -19.66 7.50
CA LEU A 103 -17.59 -20.09 6.20
C LEU A 103 -16.92 -18.95 5.42
N LEU A 104 -17.51 -17.75 5.43
CA LEU A 104 -17.00 -16.63 4.66
C LEU A 104 -15.64 -16.13 5.18
N ASN A 105 -15.39 -16.18 6.50
CA ASN A 105 -14.07 -15.90 7.06
C ASN A 105 -13.05 -16.97 6.66
N MET A 106 -13.44 -18.25 6.69
CA MET A 106 -12.57 -19.34 6.25
C MET A 106 -12.16 -19.17 4.78
N ILE A 107 -13.07 -18.74 3.91
CA ILE A 107 -12.77 -18.42 2.51
C ILE A 107 -11.75 -17.28 2.42
N PHE A 108 -11.95 -16.18 3.16
CA PHE A 108 -10.99 -15.06 3.16
C PHE A 108 -9.61 -15.51 3.65
N ILE A 109 -9.53 -16.26 4.74
CA ILE A 109 -8.26 -16.80 5.26
C ILE A 109 -7.54 -17.64 4.20
N VAL A 110 -8.27 -18.53 3.50
CA VAL A 110 -7.69 -19.35 2.43
C VAL A 110 -7.19 -18.49 1.26
N ILE A 111 -7.97 -17.49 0.85
CA ILE A 111 -7.56 -16.55 -0.20
C ILE A 111 -6.27 -15.84 0.21
N ILE A 112 -6.20 -15.30 1.43
CA ILE A 112 -5.02 -14.60 1.92
C ILE A 112 -3.81 -15.53 1.97
N LEU A 113 -3.99 -16.73 2.53
CA LEU A 113 -2.94 -17.73 2.66
C LEU A 113 -2.33 -18.12 1.31
N ILE A 114 -3.13 -18.12 0.24
CA ILE A 114 -2.67 -18.42 -1.11
C ILE A 114 -2.09 -17.18 -1.78
N PHE A 115 -2.82 -16.06 -1.78
CA PHE A 115 -2.47 -14.89 -2.58
C PHE A 115 -1.32 -14.07 -1.98
N VAL A 116 -1.21 -13.95 -0.66
CA VAL A 116 -0.11 -13.20 -0.03
C VAL A 116 1.27 -13.75 -0.41
N PRO A 117 1.56 -15.06 -0.27
CA PRO A 117 2.86 -15.59 -0.70
C PRO A 117 3.06 -15.53 -2.22
N LEU A 118 1.99 -15.66 -3.03
CA LEU A 118 2.06 -15.44 -4.48
C LEU A 118 2.48 -14.01 -4.83
N PHE A 119 1.89 -13.01 -4.18
CA PHE A 119 2.27 -11.60 -4.36
C PHE A 119 3.69 -11.32 -3.88
N ALA A 120 4.09 -11.88 -2.73
CA ALA A 120 5.46 -11.75 -2.23
C ALA A 120 6.47 -12.38 -3.20
N ALA A 121 6.19 -13.58 -3.71
CA ALA A 121 7.03 -14.24 -4.70
C ALA A 121 7.15 -13.44 -6.01
N ALA A 122 6.04 -12.84 -6.47
CA ALA A 122 6.04 -11.96 -7.64
C ALA A 122 6.95 -10.73 -7.47
N ILE A 123 6.92 -10.09 -6.29
CA ILE A 123 7.80 -8.96 -5.98
C ILE A 123 9.27 -9.41 -5.92
N ILE A 124 9.56 -10.48 -5.17
CA ILE A 124 10.91 -11.02 -4.98
C ILE A 124 11.54 -11.43 -6.33
N THR A 125 10.77 -12.11 -7.19
CA THR A 125 11.25 -12.52 -8.52
C THR A 125 11.52 -11.32 -9.44
N THR A 126 10.69 -10.28 -9.38
CA THR A 126 10.90 -9.04 -10.15
C THR A 126 12.18 -8.34 -9.74
N ILE A 127 12.41 -8.18 -8.44
CA ILE A 127 13.64 -7.59 -7.90
C ILE A 127 14.84 -8.44 -8.30
N GLY A 128 14.75 -9.76 -8.12
CA GLY A 128 15.82 -10.69 -8.49
C GLY A 128 16.20 -10.61 -9.97
N LYS A 129 15.21 -10.55 -10.88
CA LYS A 129 15.44 -10.39 -12.32
C LYS A 129 16.01 -9.03 -12.67
N SER A 130 15.53 -7.97 -12.02
CA SER A 130 16.03 -6.61 -12.25
C SER A 130 17.50 -6.49 -11.83
N MET A 131 17.87 -7.10 -10.70
CA MET A 131 19.27 -7.13 -10.23
C MET A 131 20.17 -8.00 -11.11
N GLU A 132 19.69 -9.14 -11.58
CA GLU A 132 20.40 -9.98 -12.56
C GLU A 132 20.75 -9.15 -13.82
N TRP A 133 19.81 -8.35 -14.33
CA TRP A 133 20.04 -7.49 -15.50
C TRP A 133 20.96 -6.31 -15.23
N ILE A 134 20.85 -5.66 -14.07
CA ILE A 134 21.69 -4.50 -13.72
C ILE A 134 23.14 -4.91 -13.46
N VAL A 135 23.35 -6.00 -12.71
CA VAL A 135 24.71 -6.46 -12.34
C VAL A 135 25.32 -7.33 -13.43
N GLY A 136 24.50 -7.95 -14.27
CA GLY A 136 24.94 -8.86 -15.34
C GLY A 136 25.57 -10.16 -14.83
N ARG A 137 25.41 -10.49 -13.54
CA ARG A 137 25.95 -11.70 -12.91
C ARG A 137 25.02 -12.26 -11.84
N GLY A 138 25.05 -13.58 -11.69
CA GLY A 138 24.31 -14.32 -10.67
C GLY A 138 22.88 -14.69 -11.11
N HIS A 139 22.30 -15.68 -10.43
CA HIS A 139 20.96 -16.17 -10.74
C HIS A 139 19.90 -15.33 -10.03
N TYR A 140 18.80 -14.98 -10.70
CA TYR A 140 17.72 -14.15 -10.13
C TYR A 140 17.21 -14.61 -8.77
N LEU A 141 17.18 -15.93 -8.52
CA LEU A 141 16.71 -16.50 -7.26
C LEU A 141 17.59 -16.07 -6.08
N LEU A 142 18.93 -16.02 -6.27
CA LEU A 142 19.86 -15.62 -5.22
C LEU A 142 19.68 -14.14 -4.87
N TRP A 143 19.61 -13.28 -5.89
CA TRP A 143 19.32 -11.86 -5.69
C TRP A 143 17.99 -11.65 -4.99
N GLY A 144 16.94 -12.35 -5.42
CA GLY A 144 15.62 -12.28 -4.79
C GLY A 144 15.66 -12.67 -3.31
N ILE A 145 16.30 -13.80 -2.96
CA ILE A 145 16.40 -14.27 -1.57
C ILE A 145 17.18 -13.27 -0.71
N ILE A 146 18.30 -12.72 -1.20
CA ILE A 146 19.11 -11.74 -0.47
C ILE A 146 18.27 -10.49 -0.13
N PHE A 147 17.60 -9.91 -1.12
CA PHE A 147 16.77 -8.72 -0.90
C PHE A 147 15.52 -9.03 -0.06
N GLY A 148 14.95 -10.22 -0.19
CA GLY A 148 13.86 -10.69 0.68
C GLY A 148 14.27 -10.80 2.14
N LEU A 149 15.44 -11.38 2.42
CA LEU A 149 15.98 -11.47 3.79
C LEU A 149 16.31 -10.08 4.35
N LEU A 150 16.89 -9.19 3.53
CA LEU A 150 17.15 -7.80 3.94
C LEU A 150 15.84 -7.08 4.32
N ALA A 151 14.76 -7.27 3.56
CA ALA A 151 13.46 -6.69 3.88
C ALA A 151 12.91 -7.23 5.21
N VAL A 152 13.04 -8.53 5.47
CA VAL A 152 12.64 -9.14 6.75
C VAL A 152 13.45 -8.54 7.91
N ILE A 153 14.76 -8.42 7.76
CA ILE A 153 15.63 -7.81 8.79
C ILE A 153 15.21 -6.36 9.06
N LEU A 154 14.92 -5.58 8.02
CA LEU A 154 14.49 -4.20 8.15
C LEU A 154 13.15 -4.08 8.91
N VAL A 155 12.20 -4.98 8.62
CA VAL A 155 10.90 -5.01 9.31
C VAL A 155 11.02 -5.40 10.77
N ILE A 156 11.96 -6.28 11.12
CA ILE A 156 12.18 -6.69 12.53
C ILE A 156 12.94 -5.62 13.32
N ALA A 157 13.82 -4.87 12.66
CA ALA A 157 14.67 -3.86 13.30
C ALA A 157 14.01 -2.48 13.44
N GLY A 158 13.02 -2.17 12.58
CA GLY A 158 12.27 -0.91 12.58
C GLY A 158 11.03 -0.97 13.46
#